data_AF-A0A4S2KX46-F1
#
_entry.id   AF-A0A4S2KX46-F1
#
_cell.length_a   1.000
_cell.length_b   1.000
_cell.length_c   1.000
_cell.angle_alpha   90.00
_cell.angle_beta   90.00
_cell.angle_gamma   90.00
#
_symmetry.space_group_name_H-M   'P 1'
#
loop_
_entity.id
_entity.type
_entity.pdbx_description
1 polymer ?
#
loop_
_entity_poly.entity_id
_entity_poly.type
_entity_poly.pdbx_seq_one_letter_code
_entity_poly.pdbx_strand_id
1 'polypeptide(L)'
;MTKQRKNVGITAKITEPLLTVPKPGITQRMAPIPSVPAQSKYIKLLRIIELLGRDLKICYTGDNIDKTLPRVERDLARACSLVQQCRAEAEKIARKACK
;
A
#
# COMPACT_ATOMS: atom_id res chain seq x y z
N MET A 1 -24.42 -20.32 65.58
CA MET A 1 -23.51 -19.17 65.71
C MET A 1 -23.17 -18.63 64.32
N THR A 2 -23.81 -17.52 63.94
CA THR A 2 -23.41 -16.46 62.98
C THR A 2 -22.47 -16.77 61.78
N LYS A 3 -22.93 -16.46 60.56
CA LYS A 3 -22.61 -15.17 59.90
C LYS A 3 -23.26 -15.08 58.52
N GLN A 4 -24.23 -14.17 58.40
CA GLN A 4 -24.61 -13.53 57.16
C GLN A 4 -23.42 -12.77 56.57
N ARG A 5 -23.18 -12.91 55.27
CA ARG A 5 -22.42 -11.94 54.48
C ARG A 5 -23.25 -11.59 53.23
N LYS A 6 -23.68 -10.34 53.23
CA LYS A 6 -24.39 -9.63 52.16
C LYS A 6 -23.34 -9.17 51.16
N ASN A 7 -23.42 -9.55 49.88
CA ASN A 7 -22.65 -8.91 48.82
C ASN A 7 -23.58 -8.38 47.72
N VAL A 8 -23.85 -7.08 47.85
CA VAL A 8 -23.96 -6.02 46.83
C VAL A 8 -24.11 -6.49 45.39
N GLY A 9 -25.26 -6.14 44.81
CA GLY A 9 -25.56 -6.33 43.39
C GLY A 9 -24.66 -5.51 42.48
N ILE A 10 -24.30 -6.11 41.36
CA ILE A 10 -23.85 -5.41 40.16
C ILE A 10 -24.61 -6.03 39.00
N THR A 11 -25.76 -5.44 38.68
CA THR A 11 -26.52 -5.72 37.46
C THR A 11 -25.80 -5.04 36.29
N ALA A 12 -24.67 -5.60 35.86
CA ALA A 12 -24.06 -5.19 34.60
C ALA A 12 -24.85 -5.85 33.46
N LYS A 13 -25.79 -5.11 32.88
CA LYS A 13 -26.39 -5.42 31.58
C LYS A 13 -25.25 -5.36 30.56
N ILE A 14 -24.65 -6.51 30.25
CA ILE A 14 -23.70 -6.64 29.14
C ILE A 14 -24.54 -6.56 27.86
N THR A 15 -24.77 -5.35 27.38
CA THR A 15 -25.22 -5.11 26.02
C THR A 15 -24.01 -5.41 25.14
N GLU A 16 -23.98 -6.58 24.51
CA GLU A 16 -23.02 -6.83 23.44
C GLU A 16 -23.19 -5.75 22.36
N PRO A 17 -22.12 -5.02 21.98
CA PRO A 17 -22.16 -4.23 20.77
C PRO A 17 -22.19 -5.22 19.61
N LEU A 18 -23.33 -5.28 18.93
CA LEU A 18 -23.50 -5.96 17.65
C LEU A 18 -22.40 -5.51 16.69
N LEU A 19 -21.33 -6.30 16.56
CA LEU A 19 -20.30 -6.12 15.55
C LEU A 19 -20.89 -6.47 14.20
N THR A 20 -21.53 -5.48 13.56
CA THR A 20 -21.96 -5.57 12.17
C THR A 20 -20.72 -5.75 11.30
N VAL A 21 -20.48 -7.00 10.89
CA VAL A 21 -19.45 -7.37 9.90
C VAL A 21 -19.71 -6.59 8.61
N PRO A 22 -18.77 -5.76 8.12
CA PRO A 22 -18.93 -5.10 6.83
C PRO A 22 -18.96 -6.16 5.73
N LYS A 23 -20.08 -6.23 5.03
CA LYS A 23 -20.33 -7.11 3.90
C LYS A 23 -19.25 -6.91 2.81
N PRO A 24 -18.54 -7.94 2.35
CA PRO A 24 -17.57 -7.80 1.27
C PRO A 24 -18.35 -7.70 -0.05
N GLY A 25 -18.71 -6.48 -0.43
CA GLY A 25 -19.60 -6.28 -1.57
C GLY A 25 -19.57 -4.87 -2.17
N ILE A 26 -18.51 -4.11 -1.95
CA ILE A 26 -18.32 -2.86 -2.69
C ILE A 26 -17.16 -3.09 -3.65
N THR A 27 -17.48 -3.58 -4.85
CA THR A 27 -16.67 -3.30 -6.03
C THR A 27 -16.51 -1.80 -6.06
N GLN A 28 -15.35 -1.29 -5.61
CA GLN A 28 -14.97 0.08 -5.87
C GLN A 28 -14.92 0.21 -7.37
N ARG A 29 -16.02 0.73 -7.92
CA ARG A 29 -16.08 1.30 -9.25
C ARG A 29 -15.08 2.45 -9.18
N MET A 30 -13.83 2.16 -9.58
CA MET A 30 -12.85 3.21 -9.79
C MET A 30 -13.52 4.16 -10.78
N ALA A 31 -13.91 5.34 -10.29
CA ALA A 31 -14.24 6.44 -11.17
C ALA A 31 -13.05 6.55 -12.14
N PRO A 32 -13.29 6.72 -13.47
CA PRO A 32 -12.20 6.94 -14.38
C PRO A 32 -11.56 8.24 -13.93
N ILE A 33 -10.45 8.12 -13.22
CA ILE A 33 -9.65 9.28 -12.86
C ILE A 33 -9.23 9.84 -14.22
N PRO A 34 -9.53 11.13 -14.52
CA PRO A 34 -9.10 11.72 -15.78
C PRO A 34 -7.62 11.39 -15.90
N SER A 35 -7.24 10.75 -17.00
CA SER A 35 -5.92 10.15 -17.19
C SER A 35 -4.87 11.27 -17.18
N VAL A 36 -4.46 11.69 -15.99
CA VAL A 36 -3.35 12.60 -15.83
C VAL A 36 -2.13 11.77 -16.22
N PRO A 37 -1.33 12.19 -17.21
CA PRO A 37 -0.12 11.47 -17.62
C PRO A 37 0.79 11.15 -16.43
N ALA A 38 0.80 12.01 -15.40
CA ALA A 38 1.51 11.82 -14.14
C ALA A 38 1.01 10.61 -13.31
N GLN A 39 -0.29 10.31 -13.28
CA GLN A 39 -0.80 9.12 -12.60
C GLN A 39 -0.32 7.84 -13.28
N SER A 40 -0.23 7.85 -14.62
CA SER A 40 0.27 6.70 -15.37
C SER A 40 1.75 6.40 -15.04
N LYS A 41 2.57 7.43 -14.78
CA LYS A 41 3.98 7.28 -14.38
C LYS A 41 4.09 6.75 -12.95
N TYR A 42 3.29 7.27 -12.03
CA TYR A 42 3.28 6.80 -10.65
C TYR A 42 2.85 5.32 -10.54
N ILE A 43 1.78 4.92 -11.23
CA ILE A 43 1.32 3.53 -11.26
C ILE A 43 2.40 2.61 -11.86
N LYS A 44 3.08 3.04 -12.93
CA LYS A 44 4.21 2.30 -13.52
C LYS A 44 5.35 2.15 -12.52
N LEU A 45 5.68 3.20 -11.76
CA LEU A 45 6.74 3.15 -10.74
C LEU A 45 6.41 2.16 -9.64
N LEU A 46 5.20 2.23 -9.08
CA LEU A 46 4.74 1.29 -8.06
C LEU A 46 4.86 -0.16 -8.55
N ARG A 47 4.46 -0.42 -9.80
CA ARG A 47 4.55 -1.76 -10.37
C ARG A 47 5.99 -2.28 -10.48
N ILE A 48 6.94 -1.40 -10.84
CA ILE A 48 8.36 -1.77 -10.90
C ILE A 48 8.90 -2.06 -9.49
N ILE A 49 8.54 -1.26 -8.49
CA ILE A 49 8.95 -1.48 -7.09
C ILE A 49 8.41 -2.81 -6.56
N GLU A 50 7.15 -3.13 -6.82
CA GLU A 50 6.56 -4.43 -6.45
C GLU A 50 7.31 -5.61 -7.10
N LEU A 51 7.72 -5.47 -8.37
CA LEU A 51 8.47 -6.47 -9.10
C LEU A 51 9.89 -6.64 -8.52
N LEU A 52 10.57 -5.54 -8.24
CA LEU A 52 11.90 -5.54 -7.62
C LEU A 52 11.89 -6.26 -6.27
N GLY A 53 10.88 -6.02 -5.43
CA GLY A 53 10.77 -6.69 -4.13
C GLY A 53 10.65 -8.21 -4.25
N ARG A 54 9.92 -8.71 -5.27
CA ARG A 54 9.82 -10.15 -5.55
C ARG A 54 11.14 -10.74 -6.02
N ASP A 55 11.83 -10.04 -6.92
CA ASP A 55 13.08 -10.52 -7.50
C ASP A 55 14.21 -10.52 -6.49
N LEU A 56 14.32 -9.46 -5.67
CA LEU A 56 15.29 -9.41 -4.59
C LEU A 56 15.10 -10.54 -3.58
N LYS A 57 13.84 -10.88 -3.24
CA LYS A 57 13.55 -12.02 -2.36
C LYS A 57 14.13 -13.33 -2.93
N ILE A 58 14.01 -13.53 -4.25
CA ILE A 58 14.57 -14.71 -4.95
C ILE A 58 16.11 -14.65 -4.95
N CYS A 59 16.72 -13.48 -5.17
CA CYS A 59 18.18 -13.33 -5.08
C CYS A 59 18.73 -13.75 -3.71
N TYR A 60 18.01 -13.47 -2.61
CA TYR A 60 18.43 -13.89 -1.26
C TYR A 60 18.28 -15.40 -0.99
N THR A 61 17.40 -16.11 -1.71
CA THR A 61 17.32 -17.58 -1.57
C THR A 61 18.41 -18.30 -2.37
N GLY A 62 19.10 -17.59 -3.27
CA GLY A 62 20.13 -18.16 -4.16
C GLY A 62 19.57 -18.89 -5.38
N ASP A 63 18.24 -19.02 -5.49
CA ASP A 63 17.59 -19.71 -6.60
C ASP A 63 17.60 -18.85 -7.86
N ASN A 64 17.99 -19.42 -9.00
CA ASN A 64 17.93 -18.75 -10.30
C ASN A 64 18.61 -17.36 -10.30
N ILE A 65 19.69 -17.19 -9.52
CA ILE A 65 20.34 -15.89 -9.34
C ILE A 65 20.81 -15.31 -10.68
N ASP A 66 21.35 -16.16 -11.56
CA ASP A 66 21.83 -15.79 -12.91
C ASP A 66 20.74 -15.17 -13.80
N LYS A 67 19.47 -15.54 -13.55
CA LYS A 67 18.30 -15.02 -14.30
C LYS A 67 17.68 -13.81 -13.62
N THR A 68 17.70 -13.80 -12.29
CA THR A 68 16.99 -12.81 -11.47
C THR A 68 17.80 -11.53 -11.32
N LEU A 69 19.11 -11.63 -11.09
CA LEU A 69 20.00 -10.48 -10.93
C LEU A 69 19.97 -9.50 -12.13
N PRO A 70 20.12 -9.93 -13.40
CA PRO A 70 20.04 -9.00 -14.53
C PRO A 70 18.64 -8.39 -14.70
N ARG A 71 17.59 -9.05 -14.17
CA ARG A 71 16.24 -8.48 -14.13
C ARG A 71 16.14 -7.38 -13.07
N VAL A 72 16.70 -7.60 -11.88
CA VAL A 72 16.79 -6.59 -10.82
C VAL A 72 17.51 -5.34 -11.31
N GLU A 73 18.69 -5.49 -11.93
CA GLU A 73 19.47 -4.37 -12.45
C GLU A 73 18.68 -3.54 -13.48
N ARG A 74 18.02 -4.23 -14.42
CA ARG A 74 17.17 -3.60 -15.43
C ARG A 74 15.98 -2.88 -14.83
N ASP A 75 15.31 -3.48 -13.85
CA ASP A 75 14.12 -2.93 -13.21
C ASP A 75 14.50 -1.73 -12.34
N LEU A 76 15.66 -1.76 -11.67
CA LEU A 76 16.24 -0.65 -10.92
C LEU A 76 16.55 0.55 -11.84
N ALA A 77 17.23 0.32 -12.97
CA ALA A 77 17.52 1.37 -13.94
C ALA A 77 16.24 2.03 -14.47
N ARG A 78 15.19 1.24 -14.75
CA ARG A 78 13.89 1.77 -15.19
C ARG A 78 13.20 2.59 -14.11
N ALA A 79 13.20 2.13 -12.85
CA ALA A 79 12.65 2.89 -11.73
C ALA A 79 13.34 4.24 -11.58
N CYS A 80 14.67 4.27 -11.59
CA CYS A 80 15.47 5.49 -11.47
C CYS A 80 15.17 6.49 -12.60
N SER A 81 15.14 6.02 -13.85
CA SER A 81 14.79 6.88 -15.00
C SER A 81 13.39 7.48 -14.85
N LEU A 82 12.42 6.68 -14.41
CA LEU A 82 11.04 7.13 -14.24
C LEU A 82 10.91 8.18 -13.12
N VAL A 83 11.63 8.02 -12.00
CA VAL A 83 11.67 9.00 -10.91
C VAL A 83 12.29 10.31 -11.39
N GLN A 84 13.39 10.26 -12.15
CA GLN A 84 13.99 11.47 -12.74
C GLN A 84 13.02 12.22 -13.65
N GLN A 85 12.26 11.50 -14.48
CA GLN A 85 11.22 12.10 -15.32
C GLN A 85 10.12 12.75 -14.49
N CYS A 86 9.67 12.10 -13.40
CA CYS A 86 8.66 12.67 -12.49
C CYS A 86 9.17 13.93 -11.80
N ARG A 87 10.43 13.93 -11.34
CA ARG A 87 11.07 15.12 -10.74
C ARG A 87 11.13 16.28 -11.72
N ALA A 88 11.61 16.04 -12.94
CA ALA A 88 11.73 17.07 -13.97
C ALA A 88 10.35 17.66 -14.35
N GLU A 89 9.30 16.84 -14.37
CA GLU A 89 7.93 17.28 -14.60
C GLU A 89 7.40 18.14 -13.43
N ALA A 90 7.60 17.70 -12.19
CA ALA A 90 7.21 18.44 -11.00
C ALA A 90 7.90 19.80 -10.92
N GLU A 91 9.20 19.87 -11.23
CA GLU A 91 9.93 21.14 -11.28
C GLU A 91 9.39 22.09 -12.36
N LYS A 92 9.02 21.57 -13.54
CA LYS A 92 8.40 22.39 -14.59
C LYS A 92 7.05 22.95 -14.15
N ILE A 93 6.25 22.15 -13.44
CA ILE A 93 4.96 22.60 -12.89
C ILE A 93 5.18 23.69 -11.83
N ALA A 94 6.11 23.47 -10.90
CA ALA A 94 6.46 24.45 -9.86
C ALA A 94 6.93 25.80 -10.45
N ARG A 95 7.80 25.76 -11.47
CA ARG A 95 8.26 26.97 -12.19
C ARG A 95 7.13 27.73 -12.90
N LYS A 96 6.11 27.03 -13.38
CA LYS A 96 4.93 27.64 -14.01
C LYS A 96 3.96 28.24 -12.99
N ALA A 97 3.86 27.65 -11.80
CA ALA A 97 2.95 28.13 -10.75
C ALA A 97 3.44 29.41 -10.04
N CYS A 98 4.74 29.72 -10.11
CA CYS A 98 5.33 30.92 -9.50
C CYS A 98 5.47 32.11 -10.49
N LYS A 99 4.91 32.01 -11.69
CA LYS A 99 4.85 33.09 -12.70
C LYS A 99 3.41 33.54 -12.86
#